data_AF-A0ABD3X9F2-F1
#
_entry.id   AF-A0ABD3X9F2-F1
#
_cell.length_a   1.000
_cell.length_b   1.000
_cell.length_c   1.000
_cell.angle_alpha   90.00
_cell.angle_beta   90.00
_cell.angle_gamma   90.00
#
_symmetry.space_group_name_H-M   'P 1'
#
loop_
_entity.id
_entity.type
_entity.pdbx_description
1 polymer ?
#
loop_
_entity_poly.entity_id
_entity_poly.type
_entity_poly.pdbx_seq_one_letter_code
_entity_poly.pdbx_strand_id
1 'polypeptide(L)'
;MVDIKKISPAEQTSGLEAFHNVLCHFAPKLLHFFHAQMDARVKISALHFNENSNRQQATNQNGQPIYTVSAAKNRRGDGISKEVKVKQTFDYIDELFEDLLLSREVNGSFVHVRQVIDVDEQVRPLTRTGPCLNKQDIIDAHRSHFNK
;
A
#
# COMPACT_ATOMS: atom_id res chain seq x y z
N MET A 1 35.21 -17.35 -19.17
CA MET A 1 34.47 -17.19 -17.90
C MET A 1 33.14 -16.54 -18.23
N VAL A 2 32.20 -17.35 -18.73
CA VAL A 2 30.86 -16.90 -19.16
C VAL A 2 29.92 -17.25 -18.02
N ASP A 3 30.02 -16.47 -16.95
CA ASP A 3 29.17 -16.64 -15.79
C ASP A 3 28.12 -15.53 -15.77
N ILE A 4 26.89 -15.97 -15.49
CA ILE A 4 25.70 -15.21 -15.12
C ILE A 4 24.88 -14.60 -16.27
N LYS A 5 24.33 -15.47 -17.12
CA LYS A 5 23.10 -15.21 -17.91
C LYS A 5 21.80 -15.51 -17.11
N LYS A 6 21.88 -15.52 -15.77
CA LYS A 6 20.75 -15.71 -14.84
C LYS A 6 20.64 -14.57 -13.82
N ILE A 7 20.87 -13.34 -14.25
CA ILE A 7 20.28 -12.21 -13.55
C ILE A 7 18.99 -11.95 -14.30
N SER A 8 17.83 -12.08 -13.63
CA SER A 8 16.64 -11.34 -14.09
C SER A 8 17.09 -9.92 -14.44
N PRO A 9 16.61 -9.27 -15.51
CA PRO A 9 17.03 -7.91 -15.86
C PRO A 9 16.62 -6.95 -14.75
N ALA A 10 17.40 -6.92 -13.66
CA ALA A 10 17.20 -6.24 -12.39
C ALA A 10 15.77 -5.72 -12.21
N GLU A 11 14.76 -6.60 -12.33
CA GLU A 11 13.37 -6.16 -12.35
C GLU A 11 13.16 -5.44 -11.03
N GLN A 12 12.95 -4.14 -11.16
CA GLN A 12 13.32 -3.15 -10.17
C GLN A 12 12.29 -3.20 -9.04
N THR A 13 12.42 -4.16 -8.11
CA THR A 13 11.49 -4.32 -6.98
C THR A 13 11.37 -3.06 -6.14
N SER A 14 12.31 -2.12 -6.27
CA SER A 14 12.28 -0.80 -5.63
C SER A 14 10.93 -0.09 -5.72
N GLY A 15 10.22 -0.15 -6.85
CA GLY A 15 8.92 0.50 -7.01
C GLY A 15 7.82 -0.22 -6.22
N LEU A 16 7.79 -1.55 -6.31
CA LEU A 16 6.85 -2.40 -5.57
C LEU A 16 7.09 -2.32 -4.06
N GLU A 17 8.36 -2.36 -3.64
CA GLU A 17 8.78 -2.22 -2.24
C GLU A 17 8.46 -0.81 -1.71
N ALA A 18 8.67 0.23 -2.50
CA ALA A 18 8.29 1.59 -2.14
C ALA A 18 6.77 1.72 -1.96
N PHE A 19 5.98 1.20 -2.89
CA PHE A 19 4.52 1.18 -2.75
C PHE A 19 4.09 0.35 -1.53
N HIS A 20 4.70 -0.81 -1.30
CA HIS A 20 4.40 -1.65 -0.14
C HIS A 20 4.68 -0.93 1.19
N ASN A 21 5.78 -0.16 1.27
CA ASN A 21 6.07 0.67 2.44
C ASN A 21 5.00 1.76 2.66
N VAL A 22 4.55 2.42 1.59
CA VAL A 22 3.44 3.39 1.66
C VAL A 22 2.15 2.72 2.11
N LEU A 23 1.83 1.55 1.57
CA LEU A 23 0.66 0.77 1.96
C LEU A 23 0.73 0.36 3.43
N CYS A 24 1.88 -0.09 3.92
CA CYS A 24 2.06 -0.40 5.34
C CYS A 24 1.92 0.83 6.25
N HIS A 25 2.25 2.03 5.76
CA HIS A 25 2.08 3.27 6.50
C HIS A 25 0.60 3.63 6.71
N PHE A 26 -0.22 3.53 5.66
CA PHE A 26 -1.65 3.88 5.72
C PHE A 26 -2.55 2.74 6.22
N ALA A 27 -2.24 1.51 5.82
CA ALA A 27 -3.00 0.29 6.05
C ALA A 27 -2.14 -0.78 6.76
N PRO A 28 -1.61 -0.49 7.97
CA PRO A 28 -0.79 -1.47 8.68
C PRO A 28 -1.63 -2.70 9.05
N LYS A 29 -1.12 -3.88 8.69
CA LYS A 29 -1.74 -5.18 9.03
C LYS A 29 -1.86 -5.43 10.54
N LEU A 30 -1.07 -4.70 11.34
CA LEU A 30 -0.99 -4.82 12.80
C LEU A 30 -2.18 -4.19 13.54
N LEU A 31 -3.01 -3.37 12.88
CA LEU A 31 -4.18 -2.73 13.49
C LEU A 31 -5.45 -3.55 13.25
N HIS A 32 -6.46 -3.33 14.11
CA HIS A 32 -7.76 -4.00 14.00
C HIS A 32 -8.37 -3.79 12.61
N PHE A 33 -8.77 -4.89 11.97
CA PHE A 33 -9.19 -4.91 10.58
C PHE A 33 -10.70 -4.71 10.45
N PHE A 34 -11.12 -3.64 9.79
CA PHE A 34 -12.46 -3.50 9.24
C PHE A 34 -12.35 -3.32 7.74
N HIS A 35 -13.12 -4.09 6.97
CA HIS A 35 -12.98 -4.17 5.51
C HIS A 35 -13.12 -2.81 4.82
N ALA A 36 -14.19 -2.06 5.11
CA ALA A 36 -14.46 -0.77 4.47
C ALA A 36 -13.36 0.27 4.77
N GLN A 37 -12.89 0.32 6.01
CA GLN A 37 -11.81 1.23 6.43
C GLN A 37 -10.47 0.82 5.81
N MET A 38 -10.21 -0.48 5.66
CA MET A 38 -8.97 -0.94 5.06
C MET A 38 -8.95 -0.68 3.56
N ASP A 39 -10.07 -0.90 2.87
CA ASP A 39 -10.25 -0.54 1.46
C ASP A 39 -10.02 0.96 1.23
N ALA A 40 -10.61 1.83 2.07
CA ALA A 40 -10.37 3.26 2.01
C ALA A 40 -8.88 3.62 2.21
N ARG A 41 -8.21 3.02 3.20
CA ARG A 41 -6.77 3.26 3.45
C ARG A 41 -5.88 2.79 2.30
N VAL A 42 -6.22 1.67 1.67
CA VAL A 42 -5.49 1.18 0.48
C VAL A 42 -5.67 2.15 -0.68
N LYS A 43 -6.87 2.67 -0.92
CA LYS A 43 -7.13 3.70 -1.95
C LYS A 43 -6.34 4.98 -1.69
N ILE A 44 -6.34 5.46 -0.45
CA ILE A 44 -5.53 6.63 -0.03
C ILE A 44 -4.04 6.37 -0.27
N SER A 45 -3.55 5.16 0.04
CA SER A 45 -2.14 4.81 -0.20
C SER A 45 -1.76 4.85 -1.68
N ALA A 46 -2.68 4.46 -2.57
CA ALA A 46 -2.47 4.53 -4.01
C ALA A 46 -2.44 5.97 -4.52
N LEU A 47 -3.37 6.83 -4.07
CA LEU A 47 -3.36 8.26 -4.40
C LEU A 47 -2.06 8.92 -3.95
N HIS A 48 -1.66 8.69 -2.70
CA HIS A 48 -0.42 9.23 -2.16
C HIS A 48 0.81 8.77 -2.96
N PHE A 49 0.86 7.49 -3.34
CA PHE A 49 1.98 6.95 -4.14
C PHE A 49 2.00 7.53 -5.56
N ASN A 50 0.85 7.66 -6.22
CA ASN A 50 0.76 8.23 -7.55
C ASN A 50 1.28 9.66 -7.59
N GLU A 51 0.88 10.49 -6.63
CA GLU A 51 1.35 11.87 -6.51
C GLU A 51 2.85 11.96 -6.17
N ASN A 52 3.35 11.10 -5.28
CA ASN A 52 4.67 11.25 -4.69
C ASN A 52 5.78 10.37 -5.30
N SER A 53 5.46 9.41 -6.18
CA SER A 53 6.42 8.45 -6.75
C SER A 53 7.50 9.13 -7.62
N ASN A 54 7.07 10.06 -8.47
CA ASN A 54 7.92 10.74 -9.47
C ASN A 54 8.51 12.07 -8.99
N ARG A 55 8.65 12.24 -7.67
CA ARG A 55 9.22 13.45 -7.09
C ARG A 55 10.66 13.69 -7.56
N GLN A 56 10.88 14.91 -8.04
CA GLN A 56 12.17 15.41 -8.53
C GLN A 56 13.18 15.59 -7.38
N GLN A 57 14.46 15.59 -7.73
CA GLN A 57 15.52 15.91 -6.78
C GLN A 57 15.42 17.38 -6.34
N ALA A 58 15.57 17.63 -5.04
CA ALA A 58 15.57 18.96 -4.47
C ALA A 58 16.82 19.73 -4.91
N THR A 59 16.64 21.00 -5.23
CA THR A 59 17.72 21.93 -5.57
C THR A 59 17.85 22.99 -4.48
N ASN A 60 19.07 23.48 -4.28
CA ASN A 60 19.35 24.59 -3.39
C ASN A 60 19.00 25.93 -4.07
N GLN A 61 19.08 27.06 -3.35
CA GLN A 61 18.81 28.40 -3.89
C GLN A 61 19.64 28.74 -5.15
N ASN A 62 20.82 28.13 -5.28
CA ASN A 62 21.72 28.30 -6.43
C ASN A 62 21.41 27.33 -7.59
N GLY A 63 20.30 26.57 -7.54
CA GLY A 63 19.92 25.58 -8.55
C GLY A 63 20.70 24.26 -8.50
N GLN A 64 21.57 24.07 -7.51
CA GLN A 64 22.40 22.87 -7.40
C GLN A 64 21.66 21.71 -6.70
N PRO A 65 21.79 20.46 -7.16
CA PRO A 65 21.14 19.30 -6.55
C PRO A 65 21.61 19.04 -5.12
N ILE A 66 20.68 18.72 -4.23
CA ILE A 66 20.94 18.43 -2.82
C ILE A 66 21.16 16.93 -2.63
N TYR A 67 22.19 16.57 -1.87
CA TYR A 67 22.53 15.20 -1.51
C TYR A 67 22.68 15.05 0.01
N THR A 68 22.33 13.86 0.50
CA THR A 68 22.58 13.42 1.88
C THR A 68 23.56 12.27 1.86
N VAL A 69 24.55 12.28 2.75
CA VAL A 69 25.50 11.17 2.89
C VAL A 69 24.94 10.15 3.87
N SER A 70 24.90 8.88 3.47
CA SER A 70 24.58 7.76 4.36
C SER A 70 25.73 6.78 4.44
N ALA A 71 26.12 6.40 5.66
CA ALA A 71 27.15 5.39 5.88
C ALA A 71 26.57 4.00 5.60
N ALA A 72 27.14 3.30 4.62
CA ALA A 72 26.63 1.98 4.25
C ALA A 72 27.24 0.89 5.14
N LYS A 73 26.37 0.06 5.73
CA LYS A 73 26.79 -1.04 6.64
C LYS A 73 27.71 -2.04 5.94
N ASN A 74 27.49 -2.30 4.65
CA ASN A 74 28.28 -3.23 3.84
C ASN A 74 29.64 -2.68 3.38
N ARG A 75 29.89 -1.36 3.49
CA ARG A 75 31.14 -0.72 3.08
C ARG A 75 31.95 -0.17 4.26
N ARG A 76 31.87 -0.82 5.43
CA ARG A 76 32.65 -0.45 6.62
C ARG A 76 32.51 1.04 7.03
N GLY A 77 31.37 1.66 6.72
CA GLY A 77 31.12 3.06 7.04
C GLY A 77 31.42 4.06 5.92
N ASP A 78 31.86 3.62 4.73
CA ASP A 78 32.02 4.51 3.58
C ASP A 78 30.71 5.23 3.27
N GLY A 79 30.82 6.54 3.06
CA GLY A 79 29.70 7.42 2.76
C GLY A 79 29.18 7.21 1.34
N ILE A 80 27.91 6.86 1.20
CA ILE A 80 27.19 6.84 -0.06
C ILE A 80 26.32 8.09 -0.15
N SER A 81 26.51 8.86 -1.23
CA SER A 81 25.65 9.99 -1.56
C SER A 81 24.25 9.50 -1.98
N LYS A 82 23.20 10.08 -1.40
CA LYS A 82 21.80 9.83 -1.73
C LYS A 82 21.13 11.12 -2.15
N GLU A 83 20.38 11.06 -3.23
CA GLU A 83 19.57 12.19 -3.71
C GLU A 83 18.48 12.53 -2.69
N VAL A 84 18.35 13.82 -2.36
CA VAL A 84 17.24 14.32 -1.55
C VAL A 84 16.14 14.77 -2.50
N LYS A 85 14.94 14.22 -2.38
CA LYS A 85 13.78 14.64 -3.18
C LYS A 85 13.09 15.87 -2.58
N VAL A 86 12.47 16.71 -3.43
CA VAL A 86 11.57 17.82 -3.03
C VAL A 86 10.53 17.30 -2.05
N LYS A 87 10.01 18.05 -1.07
CA LYS A 87 9.04 17.57 -0.05
C LYS A 87 7.79 16.87 -0.64
N GLN A 88 7.16 16.02 0.17
CA GLN A 88 5.88 15.38 -0.20
C GLN A 88 4.78 16.42 -0.29
N THR A 89 3.87 16.20 -1.23
CA THR A 89 2.61 16.94 -1.37
C THR A 89 1.45 16.02 -1.01
N PHE A 90 0.30 16.63 -0.73
CA PHE A 90 -0.92 15.95 -0.32
C PHE A 90 -2.14 16.57 -1.01
N ASP A 91 -1.97 17.00 -2.26
CA ASP A 91 -2.96 17.80 -2.97
C ASP A 91 -4.22 16.97 -3.25
N TYR A 92 -4.06 15.65 -3.41
CA TYR A 92 -5.18 14.69 -3.46
C TYR A 92 -6.14 14.77 -2.27
N ILE A 93 -5.71 15.29 -1.11
CA ILE A 93 -6.58 15.42 0.07
C ILE A 93 -7.63 16.49 -0.17
N ASP A 94 -7.25 17.62 -0.76
CA ASP A 94 -8.15 18.73 -1.02
C ASP A 94 -9.24 18.30 -2.02
N GLU A 95 -8.86 17.60 -3.09
CA GLU A 95 -9.81 17.01 -4.05
C GLU A 95 -10.80 16.04 -3.37
N LEU A 96 -10.30 15.17 -2.47
CA LEU A 96 -11.16 14.26 -1.72
C LEU A 96 -12.14 14.99 -0.78
N PHE A 97 -11.72 16.12 -0.20
CA PHE A 97 -12.59 16.92 0.66
C PHE A 97 -13.69 17.62 -0.14
N GLU A 98 -13.37 18.17 -1.30
CA GLU A 98 -14.37 18.77 -2.20
C GLU A 98 -15.40 17.71 -2.65
N ASP A 99 -14.94 16.54 -3.07
CA ASP A 99 -15.82 15.42 -3.45
C ASP A 99 -16.72 14.97 -2.29
N LEU A 100 -16.19 14.97 -1.06
CA LEU A 100 -16.96 14.64 0.15
C LEU A 100 -18.06 15.67 0.40
N LEU A 101 -17.75 16.97 0.24
CA LEU A 101 -18.71 18.05 0.44
C LEU A 101 -19.84 17.98 -0.59
N LEU A 102 -19.49 17.85 -1.88
CA LEU A 102 -20.45 17.65 -2.97
C LEU A 102 -21.33 16.42 -2.74
N SER A 103 -20.71 15.30 -2.35
CA SER A 103 -21.44 14.06 -2.05
C SER A 103 -22.42 14.23 -0.89
N ARG A 104 -22.09 15.06 0.10
CA ARG A 104 -22.96 15.34 1.25
C ARG A 104 -24.12 16.27 0.90
N GLU A 105 -23.91 17.23 0.01
CA GLU A 105 -24.98 18.10 -0.47
C GLU A 105 -26.03 17.31 -1.26
N VAL A 106 -25.57 16.42 -2.14
CA VAL A 106 -26.45 15.54 -2.94
C VAL A 106 -27.14 14.53 -2.03
N ASN A 107 -26.40 13.95 -1.10
CA ASN A 107 -26.89 12.90 -0.23
C ASN A 107 -26.99 13.36 1.22
N GLY A 108 -28.14 13.90 1.61
CA GLY A 108 -28.35 14.57 2.89
C GLY A 108 -27.98 13.82 4.18
N SER A 109 -27.67 12.51 4.14
CA SER A 109 -27.02 11.79 5.23
C SER A 109 -26.27 10.55 4.76
N PHE A 110 -25.09 10.31 5.36
CA PHE A 110 -24.29 9.10 5.17
C PHE A 110 -25.07 7.81 5.46
N VAL A 111 -25.96 7.81 6.45
CA VAL A 111 -26.76 6.63 6.81
C VAL A 111 -27.71 6.24 5.68
N HIS A 112 -28.32 7.24 5.04
CA HIS A 112 -29.23 7.02 3.92
C HIS A 112 -28.46 6.47 2.71
N VAL A 113 -27.33 7.08 2.36
CA VAL A 113 -26.45 6.59 1.29
C VAL A 113 -25.98 5.18 1.55
N ARG A 114 -25.57 4.86 2.78
CA ARG A 114 -25.05 3.54 3.12
C ARG A 114 -26.11 2.44 2.99
N GLN A 115 -27.38 2.77 3.12
CA GLN A 115 -28.50 1.84 2.89
C GLN A 115 -28.81 1.67 1.40
N VAL A 116 -28.58 2.70 0.59
CA VAL A 116 -28.81 2.71 -0.87
C VAL A 116 -27.62 2.11 -1.64
N ILE A 117 -26.38 2.34 -1.18
CA ILE A 117 -25.19 1.64 -1.68
C ILE A 117 -25.40 0.17 -1.36
N ASP A 118 -25.64 -0.61 -2.41
CA ASP A 118 -25.86 -2.04 -2.31
C ASP A 118 -24.63 -2.67 -1.65
N VAL A 119 -24.79 -3.07 -0.38
CA VAL A 119 -23.72 -3.69 0.42
C VAL A 119 -23.29 -5.03 -0.20
N ASP A 120 -24.07 -5.53 -1.17
CA ASP A 120 -23.84 -6.77 -1.91
C ASP A 120 -22.65 -6.74 -2.86
N GLU A 121 -22.21 -5.56 -3.32
CA GLU A 121 -21.03 -5.42 -4.20
C GLU A 121 -19.70 -5.42 -3.42
N GLN A 122 -19.75 -5.29 -2.08
CA GLN A 122 -18.60 -5.63 -1.25
C GLN A 122 -18.43 -7.15 -1.31
N VAL A 123 -17.43 -7.62 -2.06
CA VAL A 123 -17.05 -9.04 -2.18
C VAL A 123 -17.25 -9.72 -0.84
N ARG A 124 -18.29 -10.56 -0.76
CA ARG A 124 -18.59 -11.29 0.48
C ARG A 124 -17.31 -12.04 0.87
N PRO A 125 -16.91 -12.05 2.16
CA PRO A 125 -15.75 -12.80 2.58
C PRO A 125 -15.87 -14.23 2.03
N LEU A 126 -14.81 -14.75 1.39
CA LEU A 126 -14.83 -16.10 0.78
C LEU A 126 -15.28 -17.19 1.79
N THR A 127 -15.05 -16.94 3.07
CA THR A 127 -15.47 -17.77 4.20
C THR A 127 -16.99 -17.80 4.41
N ARG A 128 -17.74 -16.82 3.92
CA ARG A 128 -19.21 -16.77 3.96
C ARG A 128 -19.88 -17.31 2.70
N THR A 129 -19.15 -17.48 1.60
CA THR A 129 -19.68 -18.05 0.35
C THR A 129 -19.61 -19.57 0.29
N GLY A 130 -18.75 -20.19 1.11
CA GLY A 130 -18.66 -21.65 1.22
C GLY A 130 -19.58 -22.22 2.31
N PRO A 131 -19.99 -23.50 2.19
CA PRO A 131 -20.64 -24.19 3.28
C PRO A 131 -19.70 -24.27 4.49
N CYS A 132 -20.19 -23.96 5.69
CA CYS A 132 -19.46 -24.25 6.91
C CYS A 132 -19.37 -25.78 7.06
N LEU A 133 -18.19 -26.33 6.82
CA LEU A 133 -17.93 -27.75 7.04
C LEU A 133 -18.00 -28.09 8.54
N ASN A 134 -18.54 -29.25 8.87
CA ASN A 134 -18.60 -29.72 10.25
C ASN A 134 -17.16 -29.97 10.76
N LYS A 135 -16.90 -29.61 12.01
CA LYS A 135 -15.59 -29.76 12.64
C LYS A 135 -15.06 -31.19 12.55
N GLN A 136 -15.93 -32.20 12.71
CA GLN A 136 -15.50 -33.60 12.66
C GLN A 136 -15.06 -34.04 11.26
N ASP A 137 -15.83 -33.67 10.23
CA ASP A 137 -15.50 -33.99 8.84
C ASP A 137 -14.13 -33.41 8.43
N ILE A 138 -13.78 -32.23 8.95
CA ILE A 138 -12.46 -31.59 8.72
C ILE A 138 -11.34 -32.37 9.39
N ILE A 139 -11.55 -32.86 10.62
CA ILE A 139 -10.55 -33.63 11.38
C ILE A 139 -10.30 -34.97 10.69
N ASP A 140 -11.36 -35.65 10.22
CA ASP A 140 -11.26 -36.94 9.54
C ASP A 140 -10.59 -36.82 8.17
N ALA A 141 -10.82 -35.72 7.45
CA ALA A 141 -10.15 -35.43 6.20
C ALA A 141 -8.69 -34.95 6.36
N HIS A 142 -8.28 -34.52 7.56
CA HIS A 142 -6.97 -33.95 7.80
C HIS A 142 -5.86 -35.03 7.71
N ARG A 143 -5.02 -34.91 6.68
CA ARG A 143 -3.81 -35.73 6.52
C ARG A 143 -2.57 -34.91 6.87
N SER A 144 -1.85 -35.34 7.91
CA SER A 144 -0.54 -34.76 8.25
C SER A 144 0.51 -35.25 7.28
N HIS A 145 1.27 -34.31 6.71
CA HIS A 145 2.47 -34.62 5.92
C HIS A 145 3.71 -34.88 6.80
N PHE A 146 3.63 -34.58 8.09
CA PHE A 146 4.66 -34.94 9.04
C PHE A 146 4.45 -36.40 9.47
N ASN A 147 5.51 -37.21 9.34
CA ASN A 147 5.54 -38.57 9.86
C ASN A 147 5.22 -38.56 11.36
N LYS A 148 4.45 -39.56 11.81
CA LYS A 148 4.23 -39.80 13.23
C LYS A 148 5.51 -40.25 13.91
#